data_AF-A0A1M7YC34-F1
#
_entry.id   AF-A0A1M7YC34-F1
#
_cell.length_a   1.000
_cell.length_b   1.000
_cell.length_c   1.000
_cell.angle_alpha   90.00
_cell.angle_beta   90.00
_cell.angle_gamma   90.00
#
_symmetry.space_group_name_H-M   'P 1'
#
loop_
_entity.id
_entity.type
_entity.pdbx_description
1 polymer ?
#
loop_
_entity_poly.entity_id
_entity_poly.type
_entity_poly.pdbx_seq_one_letter_code
_entity_poly.pdbx_strand_id
1 'polypeptide(L)'
;MKNQSKSEFIRVRQSLSEFVRVNQNKSELERGDKVNRLGFIVLSILRANSATNKLSSMSVREITQTEDLEYKENTIFKKIKEFEQSGYIGRGLKEGRADTFYITDSGCEFLETEKN
;
A
#
# COMPACT_ATOMS: atom_id res chain seq x y z
N MET A 1 23.33 22.19 1.84
CA MET A 1 22.86 20.84 2.25
C MET A 1 21.41 20.63 1.84
N LYS A 2 21.13 20.22 0.59
CA LYS A 2 19.80 19.76 0.15
C LYS A 2 19.97 18.85 -1.06
N ASN A 3 20.32 17.58 -0.88
CA ASN A 3 20.33 16.61 -1.98
C ASN A 3 20.25 15.14 -1.54
N GLN A 4 19.79 14.88 -0.31
CA GLN A 4 19.69 13.51 0.21
C GLN A 4 18.26 12.95 0.11
N SER A 5 17.22 13.78 0.25
CA SER A 5 15.84 13.29 0.22
C SER A 5 15.32 12.93 -1.18
N LYS A 6 15.76 13.64 -2.24
CA LYS A 6 15.35 13.33 -3.62
C LYS A 6 15.93 12.00 -4.11
N SER A 7 17.17 11.71 -3.74
CA SER A 7 17.89 10.50 -4.10
C SER A 7 17.38 9.27 -3.36
N GLU A 8 16.97 9.40 -2.09
CA GLU A 8 16.23 8.34 -1.40
C GLU A 8 14.87 8.07 -2.03
N PHE A 9 14.11 9.12 -2.35
CA PHE A 9 12.79 8.97 -2.98
C PHE A 9 12.84 8.24 -4.34
N ILE A 10 13.86 8.55 -5.16
CA ILE A 10 14.10 7.87 -6.44
C ILE A 10 14.46 6.39 -6.21
N ARG A 11 15.34 6.08 -5.26
CA ARG A 11 15.75 4.71 -4.96
C ARG A 11 14.59 3.86 -4.42
N VAL A 12 13.77 4.43 -3.53
CA VAL A 12 12.59 3.75 -2.97
C VAL A 12 11.59 3.42 -4.08
N ARG A 13 11.31 4.37 -4.98
CA ARG A 13 10.42 4.13 -6.13
C ARG A 13 10.94 3.07 -7.10
N GLN A 14 12.24 3.07 -7.38
CA GLN A 14 12.83 2.08 -8.28
C GLN A 14 12.76 0.67 -7.70
N SER A 15 13.06 0.52 -6.40
CA SER A 15 12.95 -0.75 -5.69
C SER A 15 11.49 -1.22 -5.56
N LEU A 16 10.55 -0.31 -5.30
CA LEU A 16 9.12 -0.65 -5.21
C LEU A 16 8.57 -1.11 -6.57
N SER A 17 8.93 -0.43 -7.66
CA SER A 17 8.47 -0.78 -9.01
C SER A 17 9.04 -2.13 -9.45
N GLU A 18 10.32 -2.42 -9.17
CA GLU A 18 10.91 -3.75 -9.40
C GLU A 18 10.21 -4.83 -8.57
N PHE A 19 9.94 -4.56 -7.29
CA PHE A 19 9.28 -5.49 -6.39
C PHE A 19 7.83 -5.80 -6.82
N VAL A 20 7.08 -4.76 -7.23
CA VAL A 20 5.73 -4.92 -7.75
C VAL A 20 5.76 -5.74 -9.04
N ARG A 21 6.65 -5.41 -9.99
CA ARG A 21 6.83 -6.14 -11.27
C ARG A 21 7.12 -7.63 -11.08
N VAL A 22 8.06 -7.97 -10.19
CA VAL A 22 8.43 -9.37 -9.90
C VAL A 22 7.24 -10.17 -9.36
N ASN A 23 6.38 -9.54 -8.56
CA ASN A 23 5.22 -10.19 -7.95
C ASN A 23 3.95 -10.16 -8.81
N GLN A 24 3.96 -9.59 -10.02
CA GLN A 24 2.75 -9.53 -10.86
C GLN A 24 2.33 -10.88 -11.45
N ASN A 25 3.28 -11.80 -11.66
CA ASN A 25 3.06 -13.04 -12.42
C ASN A 25 2.72 -14.29 -11.59
N LYS A 26 2.49 -14.18 -10.28
CA LYS A 26 2.26 -15.33 -9.37
C LYS A 26 0.78 -15.66 -9.13
N SER A 27 -0.12 -15.24 -10.02
CA SER A 27 -1.57 -15.15 -9.75
C SER A 27 -2.44 -16.34 -10.18
N GLU A 28 -1.86 -17.50 -10.51
CA GLU A 28 -2.65 -18.70 -10.81
C GLU A 28 -2.26 -19.85 -9.88
N LEU A 29 -2.72 -19.82 -8.63
CA LEU A 29 -3.23 -21.01 -7.94
C LEU A 29 -3.80 -20.66 -6.55
N GLU A 30 -4.97 -21.23 -6.31
CA GLU A 30 -5.58 -21.56 -5.00
C GLU A 30 -6.38 -20.48 -4.26
N ARG A 31 -7.70 -20.69 -4.31
CA ARG A 31 -8.68 -20.23 -3.31
C ARG A 31 -8.30 -20.81 -1.95
N GLY A 32 -7.66 -20.00 -1.11
CA GLY A 32 -7.46 -20.27 0.31
C GLY A 32 -6.63 -19.17 0.94
N ASP A 33 -7.27 -18.27 1.68
CA ASP A 33 -6.80 -17.34 2.74
C ASP A 33 -5.29 -17.03 2.88
N LYS A 34 -4.58 -16.86 1.76
CA LYS A 34 -3.27 -16.21 1.65
C LYS A 34 -3.49 -14.81 1.14
N VAL A 35 -2.71 -13.86 1.63
CA VAL A 35 -2.89 -12.43 1.30
C VAL A 35 -3.06 -12.25 -0.21
N ASN A 36 -4.26 -11.83 -0.60
CA ASN A 36 -4.53 -11.51 -2.00
C ASN A 36 -3.51 -10.45 -2.44
N ARG A 37 -2.86 -10.67 -3.59
CA ARG A 37 -1.85 -9.78 -4.20
C ARG A 37 -2.20 -8.30 -4.09
N LEU A 38 -3.48 -7.94 -4.29
CA LEU A 38 -3.94 -6.57 -4.14
C LEU A 38 -3.73 -6.02 -2.73
N GLY A 39 -4.06 -6.79 -1.70
CA GLY A 39 -3.84 -6.42 -0.30
C GLY A 39 -2.35 -6.22 0.01
N PHE A 40 -1.50 -7.12 -0.47
CA PHE A 40 -0.06 -7.00 -0.32
C PHE A 40 0.49 -5.73 -0.97
N ILE A 41 0.04 -5.42 -2.19
CA ILE A 41 0.42 -4.20 -2.92
C ILE A 41 -0.04 -2.95 -2.16
N VAL A 42 -1.29 -2.91 -1.69
CA VAL A 42 -1.84 -1.76 -0.94
C VAL A 42 -1.03 -1.49 0.33
N LEU A 43 -0.77 -2.52 1.13
CA LEU A 43 0.03 -2.39 2.35
C LEU A 43 1.49 -1.98 2.04
N SER A 44 2.07 -2.54 0.98
CA SER A 44 3.42 -2.17 0.53
C SER A 44 3.51 -0.71 0.11
N ILE A 45 2.52 -0.20 -0.63
CA ILE A 45 2.45 1.20 -1.06
C ILE A 45 2.34 2.13 0.15
N LEU A 46 1.45 1.84 1.10
CA LEU A 46 1.29 2.63 2.32
C LEU A 46 2.60 2.66 3.11
N ARG A 47 3.24 1.50 3.31
CA ARG A 47 4.51 1.41 4.02
C ARG A 47 5.64 2.16 3.30
N ALA A 48 5.78 1.98 1.98
CA ALA A 48 6.83 2.61 1.19
C ALA A 48 6.71 4.14 1.16
N ASN A 49 5.48 4.68 1.21
CA ASN A 49 5.22 6.11 1.31
C ASN A 49 5.21 6.63 2.77
N SER A 50 5.66 5.82 3.73
CA SER A 50 5.67 6.17 5.16
C SER A 50 4.30 6.57 5.69
N ALA A 51 3.23 6.02 5.11
CA ALA A 51 1.87 6.33 5.48
C ALA A 51 1.47 5.53 6.74
N THR A 52 2.03 5.87 7.91
CA THR A 52 1.95 5.05 9.15
C THR A 52 1.15 5.68 10.28
N ASN A 53 0.62 6.90 10.09
CA ASN A 53 -0.16 7.59 11.11
C ASN A 53 -1.20 8.52 10.44
N LYS A 54 -2.05 9.14 11.26
CA LYS A 54 -3.16 9.98 10.77
C LYS A 54 -2.73 11.20 9.95
N LEU A 55 -1.52 11.73 10.17
CA LEU A 55 -1.00 12.92 9.48
C LEU A 55 -0.29 12.53 8.18
N SER A 56 0.38 11.38 8.17
CA SER A 56 0.96 10.77 6.99
C SER A 56 0.02 9.68 6.47
N SER A 57 -1.11 10.07 5.90
CA SER A 57 -2.08 9.14 5.32
C SER A 57 -2.29 9.45 3.84
N MET A 58 -2.69 8.45 3.07
CA MET A 58 -2.86 8.55 1.62
C MET A 58 -4.30 8.31 1.21
N SER A 59 -4.79 9.09 0.26
CA SER A 59 -6.07 8.85 -0.41
C SER A 59 -5.99 7.64 -1.34
N VAL A 60 -7.14 7.04 -1.67
CA VAL A 60 -7.22 5.94 -2.64
C VAL A 60 -6.67 6.36 -4.00
N ARG A 61 -6.85 7.63 -4.38
CA ARG A 61 -6.34 8.19 -5.62
C ARG A 61 -4.81 8.18 -5.64
N GLU A 62 -4.17 8.63 -4.57
CA GLU A 62 -2.71 8.58 -4.46
C GLU A 62 -2.17 7.15 -4.43
N ILE A 63 -2.84 6.23 -3.73
CA ILE A 63 -2.47 4.81 -3.71
C ILE A 63 -2.54 4.22 -5.12
N THR A 64 -3.61 4.54 -5.87
CA THR A 64 -3.81 4.06 -7.25
C THR A 64 -2.80 4.68 -8.22
N GLN A 65 -2.34 5.90 -7.97
CA GLN A 65 -1.37 6.63 -8.81
C GLN A 65 0.09 6.35 -8.44
N THR A 66 0.36 5.69 -7.31
CA THR A 66 1.74 5.43 -6.86
C THR A 66 2.46 4.46 -7.80
N GLU A 67 1.74 3.45 -8.26
CA GLU A 67 2.20 2.46 -9.23
C GLU A 67 1.18 2.43 -10.37
N ASP A 68 1.58 2.00 -11.57
CA ASP A 68 0.65 1.81 -12.69
C ASP A 68 -0.16 0.53 -12.46
N LEU A 69 -1.03 0.58 -11.43
CA LEU A 69 -1.86 -0.53 -11.02
C LEU A 69 -2.99 -0.69 -12.02
N GLU A 70 -3.11 -1.86 -12.62
CA GLU A 70 -4.23 -2.22 -13.51
C GLU A 70 -5.58 -2.34 -12.77
N TYR A 71 -5.61 -2.06 -11.46
CA TYR A 71 -6.81 -2.15 -10.64
C TYR A 71 -7.58 -0.83 -10.62
N LYS A 72 -8.89 -0.91 -10.84
CA LYS A 72 -9.80 0.23 -10.67
C LYS A 72 -9.82 0.70 -9.21
N GLU A 73 -9.96 2.01 -9.01
CA GLU A 73 -10.04 2.63 -7.67
C GLU A 73 -11.07 1.95 -6.75
N ASN A 74 -12.23 1.55 -7.28
CA ASN A 74 -13.27 0.85 -6.50
C ASN A 74 -12.79 -0.49 -5.92
N THR A 75 -11.95 -1.23 -6.65
CA THR A 75 -11.41 -2.51 -6.19
C THR A 75 -10.39 -2.28 -5.06
N ILE A 76 -9.51 -1.29 -5.23
CA ILE A 76 -8.55 -0.87 -4.21
C ILE A 76 -9.30 -0.38 -2.96
N PHE A 77 -10.32 0.46 -3.12
CA PHE A 77 -11.13 0.96 -2.01
C PHE A 77 -11.81 -0.17 -1.22
N LYS A 78 -12.41 -1.15 -1.91
CA LYS A 78 -13.00 -2.32 -1.23
C LYS A 78 -11.96 -3.10 -0.42
N LYS A 79 -10.76 -3.31 -0.98
CA LYS A 79 -9.69 -3.99 -0.25
C LYS A 79 -9.18 -3.18 0.94
N ILE A 80 -9.06 -1.87 0.80
CA ILE A 80 -8.72 -0.96 1.91
C ILE A 80 -9.77 -1.07 3.02
N LYS A 81 -11.06 -1.11 2.68
CA LYS A 81 -12.15 -1.26 3.67
C LYS A 81 -12.12 -2.59 4.39
N GLU A 82 -11.81 -3.67 3.69
CA GLU A 82 -11.60 -5.00 4.30
C GLU A 82 -10.43 -4.94 5.31
N PHE A 83 -9.31 -4.35 4.93
CA PHE A 83 -8.14 -4.22 5.81
C PHE A 83 -8.32 -3.21 6.95
N GLU A 84 -9.17 -2.21 6.75
CA GLU A 84 -9.61 -1.30 7.82
C GLU A 84 -10.43 -2.06 8.87
N GLN A 85 -11.34 -2.94 8.43
CA GLN A 85 -12.12 -3.80 9.34
C GLN A 85 -11.24 -4.82 10.07
N SER A 86 -10.20 -5.36 9.42
CA SER A 86 -9.21 -6.25 10.04
C SER A 86 -8.18 -5.51 10.91
N GLY A 87 -8.17 -4.17 10.93
CA GLY A 87 -7.26 -3.37 11.73
C GLY A 87 -5.85 -3.20 11.17
N TYR A 88 -5.58 -3.68 9.95
CA TYR A 88 -4.30 -3.51 9.26
C TYR A 88 -4.12 -2.11 8.65
N ILE A 89 -5.24 -1.42 8.41
CA ILE A 89 -5.27 -0.06 7.90
C ILE A 89 -6.11 0.82 8.83
N GLY A 90 -5.61 2.00 9.14
CA GLY A 90 -6.33 3.04 9.86
C GLY A 90 -6.80 4.16 8.94
N ARG A 91 -7.81 4.92 9.38
CA ARG A 91 -8.30 6.12 8.69
C ARG A 91 -7.60 7.37 9.20
N GLY A 92 -7.00 8.13 8.28
CA GLY A 92 -6.29 9.37 8.56
C GLY A 92 -7.16 10.63 8.46
N LEU A 93 -6.51 11.79 8.40
CA LEU A 93 -7.20 13.07 8.22
C LEU A 93 -7.74 13.21 6.80
N LYS A 94 -8.95 13.77 6.66
CA LYS A 94 -9.50 14.01 5.33
C LYS A 94 -8.67 15.02 4.56
N GLU A 95 -8.40 14.71 3.30
CA GLU A 95 -7.82 15.65 2.35
C GLU A 95 -8.96 16.28 1.54
N GLY A 96 -9.43 17.43 2.00
CA GLY A 96 -10.67 18.03 1.50
C GLY A 96 -11.88 17.13 1.76
N ARG A 97 -12.40 16.50 0.71
CA ARG A 97 -13.52 15.53 0.80
C ARG A 97 -13.07 14.07 0.77
N ALA A 98 -11.81 13.81 0.45
CA ALA A 98 -11.30 12.46 0.31
C ALA A 98 -10.98 11.85 1.67
N ASP A 99 -11.37 10.58 1.84
CA ASP A 99 -10.86 9.76 2.94
C ASP A 99 -9.40 9.38 2.66
N THR A 100 -8.57 9.39 3.70
CA THR A 100 -7.17 8.96 3.62
C THR A 100 -6.93 7.80 4.59
N PHE A 101 -5.88 7.03 4.31
CA PHE A 101 -5.60 5.75 4.96
C PHE A 101 -4.11 5.62 5.27
N TYR A 102 -3.79 4.93 6.37
CA TYR A 102 -2.43 4.65 6.79
C TYR A 102 -2.30 3.19 7.24
N ILE A 103 -1.14 2.57 7.06
CA ILE A 103 -0.86 1.23 7.57
C ILE A 103 -0.64 1.29 9.08
N THR A 104 -1.24 0.37 9.82
CA THR A 104 -1.05 0.25 11.28
C THR A 104 0.15 -0.64 11.60
N ASP A 105 0.54 -0.71 12.87
CA ASP A 105 1.60 -1.63 13.31
C ASP A 105 1.25 -3.09 13.00
N SER A 106 0.01 -3.51 13.25
CA SER A 106 -0.47 -4.86 12.89
C SER A 106 -0.45 -5.10 11.38
N GLY A 107 -0.75 -4.08 10.56
CA GLY A 107 -0.60 -4.17 9.11
C GLY A 107 0.85 -4.33 8.66
N CYS A 108 1.79 -3.69 9.35
CA CYS A 108 3.23 -3.85 9.09
C CYS A 108 3.71 -5.26 9.46
N GLU A 109 3.33 -5.77 10.63
CA GLU A 109 3.64 -7.14 11.07
C GLU A 109 3.09 -8.19 10.10
N PHE A 110 1.85 -8.00 9.66
CA PHE A 110 1.21 -8.85 8.66
C PHE A 110 1.95 -8.83 7.33
N LEU A 111 2.40 -7.65 6.87
CA LEU A 111 3.18 -7.53 5.63
C LEU A 111 4.53 -8.23 5.71
N GLU A 112 5.21 -8.19 6.85
CA GLU A 112 6.52 -8.85 7.03
C GLU A 112 6.38 -10.37 7.17
N THR A 113 5.28 -10.85 7.77
CA THR A 113 4.99 -12.30 7.88
C THR A 113 4.82 -12.94 6.51
N GLU A 114 4.20 -12.23 5.55
CA GLU A 114 3.98 -12.73 4.19
C GLU A 114 5.19 -12.60 3.25
N LYS A 115 6.23 -11.83 3.65
CA LYS A 115 7.47 -11.71 2.87
C LYS A 115 8.41 -12.91 3.05
N ASN A 116 8.24 -13.67 4.12
CA ASN A 116 9.02 -14.87 4.47
C ASN A 116 8.36 -16.15 3.97
#